data_AF-A0A0C3S8H0-F1
#
_entry.id   AF-A0A0C3S8H0-F1
#
_cell.length_a   1.000
_cell.length_b   1.000
_cell.length_c   1.000
_cell.angle_alpha   90.00
_cell.angle_beta   90.00
_cell.angle_gamma   90.00
#
_symmetry.space_group_name_H-M   'P 1'
#
loop_
_entity.id
_entity.type
_entity.pdbx_description
1 polymer ?
#
loop_
_entity_poly.entity_id
_entity_poly.type
_entity_poly.pdbx_seq_one_letter_code
_entity_poly.pdbx_strand_id
1 'polypeptide(L)'
;CELGVTALGHAHAHSAAAAAGVPAPLLELFECFCMRQDLLWYAEHAGLTDEAFRTKEDAAVRAALPHLAAYVDALRWRELVTAPIVSDEKWGEWVGRLAPQGGEEKQHWALYQRRSQDATRARL
;
A
#
# COMPACT_ATOMS: atom_id res chain seq x y z
N CYS A 1 24.16 -13.04 -13.17
CA CYS A 1 23.90 -13.95 -12.03
C CYS A 1 22.81 -13.42 -11.09
N GLU A 2 22.79 -12.13 -10.77
CA GLU A 2 21.79 -11.51 -9.88
C GLU A 2 20.33 -11.83 -10.26
N LEU A 3 19.89 -11.53 -11.49
CA LEU A 3 18.51 -11.74 -11.92
C LEU A 3 18.01 -13.19 -11.71
N GLY A 4 18.86 -14.18 -12.00
CA GLY A 4 18.52 -15.59 -11.80
C GLY A 4 18.41 -15.97 -10.32
N VAL A 5 19.28 -15.43 -9.47
CA VAL A 5 19.22 -15.64 -8.01
C VAL A 5 17.96 -14.97 -7.43
N THR A 6 17.63 -13.76 -7.89
CA THR A 6 16.42 -13.03 -7.47
C THR A 6 15.16 -13.78 -7.90
N ALA A 7 15.08 -14.26 -9.14
CA ALA A 7 13.94 -15.03 -9.62
C ALA A 7 13.73 -16.33 -8.81
N LEU A 8 14.81 -17.04 -8.49
CA LEU A 8 14.76 -18.22 -7.61
C LEU A 8 14.30 -17.84 -6.20
N GLY A 9 14.79 -16.73 -5.66
CA GLY A 9 14.37 -16.20 -4.37
C GLY A 9 12.88 -15.88 -4.33
N HIS A 10 12.35 -15.24 -5.38
CA HIS A 10 10.91 -14.98 -5.53
C HIS A 10 10.10 -16.28 -5.56
N ALA A 11 10.51 -17.26 -6.36
CA ALA A 11 9.83 -18.56 -6.43
C ALA A 11 9.83 -19.29 -5.08
N HIS A 12 10.94 -19.23 -4.35
CA HIS A 12 11.05 -19.81 -3.02
C HIS A 12 10.16 -19.08 -1.99
N ALA A 13 10.19 -17.75 -1.97
CA ALA A 13 9.36 -16.95 -1.07
C ALA A 13 7.86 -17.19 -1.32
N HIS A 14 7.44 -17.26 -2.58
CA HIS A 14 6.07 -17.58 -2.95
C HIS A 14 5.65 -18.97 -2.46
N SER A 15 6.48 -19.99 -2.71
CA SER A 15 6.22 -21.37 -2.25
C SER A 15 6.13 -21.48 -0.73
N ALA A 16 7.05 -20.82 0.00
CA ALA A 16 7.05 -20.79 1.45
C ALA A 16 5.80 -20.07 2.00
N ALA A 17 5.42 -18.94 1.40
CA ALA A 17 4.21 -18.21 1.77
C ALA A 17 2.93 -19.02 1.54
N ALA A 18 2.85 -19.73 0.41
CA ALA A 18 1.74 -20.64 0.13
C ALA A 18 1.68 -21.78 1.16
N ALA A 19 2.82 -22.40 1.50
CA ALA A 19 2.89 -23.44 2.52
C ALA A 19 2.53 -22.93 3.93
N ALA A 20 2.81 -21.66 4.23
CA ALA A 20 2.46 -21.00 5.49
C ALA A 20 0.97 -20.56 5.54
N GLY A 21 0.20 -20.76 4.48
CA GLY A 21 -1.22 -20.41 4.44
C GLY A 21 -1.48 -18.91 4.24
N VAL A 22 -0.55 -18.17 3.62
CA VAL A 22 -0.79 -16.78 3.25
C VAL A 22 -1.99 -16.71 2.30
N PRO A 23 -2.94 -15.76 2.52
CA PRO A 23 -4.12 -15.62 1.68
C PRO A 23 -3.79 -15.47 0.19
N ALA A 24 -4.53 -16.18 -0.66
CA ALA A 24 -4.34 -16.17 -2.11
C ALA A 24 -4.27 -14.76 -2.73
N PRO A 25 -5.11 -13.78 -2.35
CA PRO A 25 -5.00 -12.43 -2.91
C PRO A 25 -3.64 -11.75 -2.71
N LEU A 26 -2.93 -12.06 -1.61
CA LEU A 26 -1.59 -11.53 -1.35
C LEU A 26 -0.52 -12.26 -2.16
N LEU A 27 -0.69 -13.56 -2.38
CA LEU A 27 0.19 -14.36 -3.26
C LEU A 27 0.08 -13.86 -4.70
N GLU A 28 -1.13 -13.66 -5.21
CA GLU A 28 -1.38 -13.13 -6.56
C GLU A 28 -0.78 -11.72 -6.75
N LEU A 29 -0.88 -10.85 -5.73
CA LEU A 29 -0.23 -9.54 -5.74
C LEU A 29 1.30 -9.65 -5.77
N PHE A 30 1.87 -10.59 -5.02
CA PHE A 30 3.31 -10.84 -5.02
C PHE A 30 3.79 -11.33 -6.39
N GLU A 31 3.04 -12.25 -7.03
CA GLU A 31 3.33 -12.68 -8.40
C GLU A 31 3.30 -11.50 -9.38
N CYS A 32 2.26 -10.66 -9.33
CA CYS A 32 2.18 -9.45 -10.15
C CYS A 32 3.38 -8.53 -9.92
N PHE A 33 3.82 -8.35 -8.68
CA PHE A 33 5.03 -7.59 -8.35
C PHE A 33 6.29 -8.20 -9.01
N CYS A 34 6.47 -9.52 -8.90
CA CYS A 34 7.61 -10.22 -9.50
C CYS A 34 7.61 -10.08 -11.04
N MET A 35 6.45 -10.23 -11.68
CA MET A 35 6.30 -10.07 -13.12
C MET A 35 6.57 -8.64 -13.58
N ARG A 36 6.14 -7.65 -12.79
CA ARG A 36 6.31 -6.22 -13.09
C ARG A 36 7.77 -5.78 -13.19
N GLN A 37 8.70 -6.53 -12.59
CA GLN A 37 10.12 -6.23 -12.66
C GLN A 37 10.72 -6.46 -14.07
N ASP A 38 10.09 -7.33 -14.88
CA ASP A 38 10.55 -7.62 -16.24
C ASP A 38 9.39 -8.00 -17.17
N LEU A 39 8.43 -7.08 -17.35
CA LEU A 39 7.26 -7.33 -18.20
C LEU A 39 7.62 -7.61 -19.66
N LEU A 40 8.73 -7.04 -20.16
CA LEU A 40 9.15 -7.26 -21.54
C LEU A 40 9.51 -8.72 -21.77
N TRP A 41 10.25 -9.35 -20.84
CA TRP A 41 10.55 -10.77 -20.94
C TRP A 41 9.29 -11.62 -21.00
N TYR A 42 8.28 -11.34 -20.17
CA TYR A 42 7.01 -12.07 -20.21
C TYR A 42 6.21 -11.80 -21.48
N ALA A 43 6.27 -10.59 -22.05
CA ALA A 43 5.64 -10.28 -23.32
C ALA A 43 6.29 -11.06 -24.48
N GLU A 44 7.62 -11.11 -24.53
CA GLU A 44 8.38 -11.75 -25.60
C GLU A 44 8.41 -13.29 -25.50
N HIS A 45 8.50 -13.83 -24.29
CA HIS A 45 8.72 -15.26 -24.06
C HIS A 45 7.52 -16.01 -23.48
N ALA A 46 6.58 -15.32 -22.84
CA ALA A 46 5.40 -15.94 -22.23
C ALA A 46 4.07 -15.47 -22.87
N GLY A 47 4.13 -14.60 -23.89
CA GLY A 47 2.94 -14.08 -24.58
C GLY A 47 2.03 -13.23 -23.70
N LEU A 48 2.57 -12.67 -22.61
CA LEU A 48 1.82 -11.83 -21.70
C LEU A 48 1.54 -10.47 -22.34
N THR A 49 0.26 -10.17 -22.57
CA THR A 49 -0.14 -8.83 -23.04
C THR A 49 -0.23 -7.87 -21.85
N ASP A 50 -0.01 -6.58 -22.13
CA ASP A 50 -0.16 -5.51 -21.13
C ASP A 50 -1.58 -5.46 -20.54
N GLU A 51 -2.61 -5.69 -21.37
CA GLU A 51 -4.00 -5.78 -20.92
C GLU A 51 -4.25 -6.96 -19.99
N ALA A 52 -3.70 -8.14 -20.31
CA ALA A 52 -3.82 -9.32 -19.47
C ALA A 52 -3.13 -9.12 -18.12
N PHE A 53 -1.94 -8.51 -18.12
CA PHE A 53 -1.24 -8.17 -16.90
C PHE A 53 -2.04 -7.19 -16.02
N ARG A 54 -2.52 -6.08 -16.59
CA ARG A 54 -3.32 -5.08 -15.88
C ARG A 54 -4.61 -5.67 -15.31
N THR A 55 -5.25 -6.57 -16.04
CA THR A 55 -6.46 -7.27 -15.58
C THR A 55 -6.14 -8.19 -14.40
N LYS A 56 -5.04 -8.95 -14.46
CA LYS A 56 -4.58 -9.81 -13.34
C LYS A 56 -4.27 -8.95 -12.11
N GLU A 57 -3.53 -7.84 -12.28
CA GLU A 57 -3.17 -6.94 -11.18
C GLU A 57 -4.41 -6.29 -10.56
N ASP A 58 -5.34 -5.74 -11.36
CA ASP A 58 -6.58 -5.13 -10.87
C ASP A 58 -7.44 -6.14 -10.10
N ALA A 59 -7.57 -7.37 -10.60
CA ALA A 59 -8.30 -8.43 -9.91
C ALA A 59 -7.66 -8.78 -8.55
N ALA A 60 -6.33 -8.92 -8.50
CA ALA A 60 -5.61 -9.20 -7.26
C ALA A 60 -5.76 -8.07 -6.23
N VAL A 61 -5.63 -6.81 -6.67
CA VAL A 61 -5.84 -5.63 -5.82
C VAL A 61 -7.28 -5.59 -5.28
N ARG A 62 -8.28 -5.76 -6.15
CA ARG A 62 -9.69 -5.74 -5.74
C ARG A 62 -10.04 -6.84 -4.75
N ALA A 63 -9.43 -8.01 -4.87
CA ALA A 63 -9.63 -9.10 -3.93
C ALA A 63 -8.92 -8.86 -2.59
N ALA A 64 -7.75 -8.21 -2.59
CA ALA A 64 -7.00 -7.94 -1.37
C ALA A 64 -7.52 -6.74 -0.57
N LEU A 65 -7.95 -5.68 -1.25
CA LEU A 65 -8.26 -4.38 -0.65
C LEU A 65 -9.30 -4.43 0.49
N PRO A 66 -10.43 -5.17 0.37
CA PRO A 66 -11.43 -5.25 1.44
C PRO A 66 -10.90 -5.88 2.74
N HIS A 67 -9.83 -6.67 2.65
CA HIS A 67 -9.25 -7.42 3.76
C HIS A 67 -7.91 -6.83 4.24
N LEU A 68 -7.45 -5.74 3.64
CA LEU A 68 -6.12 -5.18 3.88
C LEU A 68 -5.87 -4.86 5.36
N ALA A 69 -6.84 -4.26 6.04
CA ALA A 69 -6.73 -3.96 7.47
C ALA A 69 -6.54 -5.24 8.31
N ALA A 70 -7.30 -6.29 8.01
CA ALA A 70 -7.19 -7.58 8.70
C ALA A 70 -5.84 -8.26 8.45
N TYR A 71 -5.33 -8.20 7.22
CA TYR A 71 -4.00 -8.72 6.89
C TYR A 71 -2.90 -8.00 7.66
N VAL A 72 -2.96 -6.67 7.72
CA VAL A 72 -1.99 -5.86 8.45
C VAL A 72 -2.08 -6.17 9.95
N ASP A 73 -3.27 -6.19 10.54
CA ASP A 73 -3.45 -6.49 11.97
C ASP A 73 -2.97 -7.90 12.35
N ALA A 74 -3.08 -8.89 11.45
CA ALA A 74 -2.58 -10.25 11.67
C ALA A 74 -1.05 -10.32 11.87
N LEU A 75 -0.29 -9.31 11.40
CA LEU A 75 1.15 -9.20 11.61
C LEU A 75 1.54 -8.80 13.04
N ARG A 76 0.56 -8.46 13.90
CA ARG A 76 0.79 -7.97 15.27
C ARG A 76 1.75 -6.77 15.33
N TRP A 77 1.73 -5.95 14.29
CA TRP A 77 2.66 -4.85 14.05
C TRP A 77 2.61 -3.73 15.10
N ARG A 78 1.49 -3.59 15.82
CA ARG A 78 1.27 -2.49 16.78
C ARG A 78 2.25 -2.48 17.95
N GLU A 79 2.87 -3.63 18.24
CA GLU A 79 3.90 -3.77 19.27
C GLU A 79 5.30 -3.38 18.78
N LEU A 80 5.51 -3.36 17.46
CA LEU A 80 6.81 -3.11 16.83
C LEU A 80 6.97 -1.68 16.33
N VAL A 81 5.87 -1.01 16.00
CA VAL A 81 5.90 0.33 15.40
C VAL A 81 5.71 1.42 16.44
N THR A 82 6.74 2.27 16.57
CA THR A 82 6.75 3.44 17.46
C THR A 82 6.26 4.73 16.79
N ALA A 83 6.07 4.71 15.47
CA ALA A 83 5.60 5.86 14.71
C ALA A 83 4.24 6.36 15.26
N PRO A 84 4.03 7.67 15.41
CA PRO A 84 2.80 8.21 15.99
C PRO A 84 1.60 8.15 15.04
N ILE A 85 1.82 8.07 13.71
CA ILE A 85 0.76 8.04 12.67
C ILE A 85 -0.13 6.78 12.72
N VAL A 86 0.22 5.82 13.57
CA VAL A 86 -0.41 4.50 13.67
C VAL A 86 -1.78 4.52 14.34
N SER A 87 -2.12 5.61 15.01
CA SER A 87 -3.39 5.82 15.70
C SER A 87 -3.67 7.32 15.79
N ASP A 88 -4.93 7.71 15.67
CA ASP A 88 -5.34 9.11 15.75
C ASP A 88 -4.93 9.77 17.08
N GLU A 89 -4.93 9.00 18.17
CA GLU A 89 -4.54 9.47 19.50
C GLU A 89 -3.05 9.82 19.55
N LYS A 90 -2.16 8.86 19.22
CA LYS A 90 -0.71 9.10 19.18
C LYS A 90 -0.33 10.17 18.17
N TRP A 91 -1.06 10.26 17.05
CA TRP A 91 -0.87 11.29 16.05
C TRP A 91 -1.20 12.67 16.63
N GLY A 92 -2.35 12.81 17.27
CA GLY A 92 -2.76 14.05 17.94
C GLY A 92 -1.79 14.50 19.03
N GLU A 93 -1.36 13.57 19.89
CA GLU A 93 -0.34 13.84 20.92
C GLU A 93 0.99 14.30 20.31
N TRP A 94 1.45 13.63 19.25
CA TRP A 94 2.69 13.98 18.59
C TRP A 94 2.59 15.34 17.90
N VAL A 95 1.51 15.61 17.16
CA VAL A 95 1.25 16.91 16.52
C VAL A 95 1.19 18.02 17.58
N GLY A 96 0.56 17.78 18.72
CA GLY A 96 0.51 18.73 19.84
C GLY A 96 1.86 19.07 20.45
N ARG A 97 2.88 18.21 20.29
CA ARG A 97 4.26 18.48 20.73
C ARG A 97 5.11 19.22 19.69
N LEU A 98 4.65 19.34 18.45
CA LEU A 98 5.39 20.05 17.43
C LEU A 98 5.35 21.55 17.70
N ALA A 99 6.51 22.18 17.82
CA ALA A 99 6.59 23.63 17.81
C ALA A 99 6.19 24.13 16.41
N PRO A 100 5.26 25.08 16.29
CA PRO A 100 4.95 25.69 15.00
C PRO A 100 6.23 26.35 14.47
N GLN A 101 6.74 25.85 13.35
CA GLN A 101 7.82 26.50 12.61
C GLN A 101 7.20 27.58 11.72
N GLY A 102 6.74 28.65 12.37
CA GLY A 102 6.26 29.88 11.76
C GLY A 102 6.41 30.98 12.81
N GLY A 103 6.88 32.16 12.41
CA GLY A 103 6.91 33.33 13.29
C GLY A 103 5.52 33.69 13.81
N GLU A 104 5.40 34.74 14.64
CA GLU A 104 4.19 35.18 15.39
C GLU A 104 2.87 35.35 14.61
N GLU A 105 2.83 35.02 13.32
CA GLU A 105 1.64 34.97 12.51
C GLU A 105 0.72 33.82 12.96
N LYS A 106 -0.40 34.20 13.59
CA LYS A 106 -1.48 33.27 13.98
C LYS A 106 -1.97 32.53 12.74
N GLN A 107 -1.69 31.23 12.65
CA GLN A 107 -2.28 30.38 11.61
C GLN A 107 -3.80 30.37 11.78
N HIS A 108 -4.49 31.06 10.87
CA HIS A 108 -5.93 31.26 10.91
C HIS A 108 -6.64 29.98 10.46
N TRP A 109 -7.20 29.23 11.41
CA TRP A 109 -7.94 27.97 11.19
C TRP A 109 -9.09 28.06 10.16
N ALA A 110 -9.54 29.27 9.82
CA ALA A 110 -10.56 29.50 8.79
C ALA A 110 -10.11 29.09 7.37
N LEU A 111 -8.80 28.97 7.09
CA LEU A 111 -8.31 28.51 5.79
C LEU A 111 -8.62 27.02 5.52
N TYR A 112 -8.68 26.19 6.58
CA TYR A 112 -9.03 24.77 6.45
C TYR A 112 -10.55 24.55 6.30
N GLN A 113 -11.39 25.46 6.79
CA GLN A 113 -12.85 25.28 6.74
C GLN A 113 -13.47 25.58 5.38
N ARG A 114 -12.87 26.48 4.58
CA ARG A 114 -13.39 26.85 3.24
C ARG A 114 -13.54 25.64 2.30
N ARG A 115 -12.63 24.66 2.39
CA ARG A 115 -12.66 23.49 1.49
C ARG A 115 -13.85 22.55 1.74
N SER A 116 -14.40 22.53 2.95
CA SER A 116 -15.60 21.73 3.28
C SER A 116 -16.90 22.41 2.84
N GLN A 117 -16.95 23.75 2.86
CA GLN A 117 -18.12 24.52 2.48
C GLN A 117 -18.25 24.67 0.95
N ASP A 118 -17.13 24.75 0.22
CA ASP A 118 -17.14 24.81 -1.25
C ASP A 118 -17.58 23.48 -1.89
N ALA A 119 -17.29 22.34 -1.26
CA ALA A 119 -17.78 21.02 -1.70
C ALA A 119 -19.30 20.86 -1.55
N THR A 120 -19.91 21.57 -0.59
CA THR A 120 -21.37 21.57 -0.38
C THR A 120 -22.08 22.53 -1.34
N ARG A 121 -21.41 23.62 -1.76
CA ARG A 121 -21.96 24.62 -2.68
C ARG A 121 -21.93 24.23 -4.16
N ALA A 122 -21.11 23.24 -4.53
CA ALA A 122 -21.01 22.74 -5.91
C ALA A 122 -22.04 21.64 -6.27
N ARG A 123 -22.99 21.33 -5.36
CA ARG A 123 -24.07 20.33 -5.55
C ARG A 123 -25.49 20.93 -5.54
N LEU A 124 -25.61 22.25 -5.62
CA LEU A 124 -26.85 23.00 -5.89
C LEU A 124 -26.68 23.77 -7.20
#